data_AF-A0A4Y9J8P1-F1
#
_entry.id   AF-A0A4Y9J8P1-F1
#
_cell.length_a   1.000
_cell.length_b   1.000
_cell.length_c   1.000
_cell.angle_alpha   90.00
_cell.angle_beta   90.00
_cell.angle_gamma   90.00
#
_symmetry.space_group_name_H-M   'P 1'
#
loop_
_entity.id
_entity.type
_entity.pdbx_description
1 polymer ?
#
loop_
_entity_poly.entity_id
_entity_poly.type
_entity_poly.pdbx_seq_one_letter_code
_entity_poly.pdbx_strand_id
1 'polypeptide(L)'
;KRQFYAWANGKPSQRAQDDARLKVAIEAVHAQSRQTYGPLRMQPELTAQGFPAGRDRIVRLRRELALRCKQKRKFKATTNSNHDLPVADNLLNQTFAPTRPNEA
;
A
#
# COMPACT_ATOMS: atom_id res chain seq x y z
N LYS A 1 48.63 -17.32 -8.73
CA LYS A 1 47.39 -17.24 -7.92
C LYS A 1 46.98 -15.77 -7.65
N ARG A 2 46.35 -15.05 -8.59
CA ARG A 2 45.83 -13.67 -8.33
C ARG A 2 44.61 -13.27 -9.20
N GLN A 3 43.78 -14.22 -9.63
CA GLN A 3 42.55 -13.92 -10.40
C GLN A 3 41.27 -14.01 -9.56
N PHE A 4 41.33 -14.65 -8.39
CA PHE A 4 40.15 -14.95 -7.57
C PHE A 4 39.51 -13.71 -6.91
N TYR A 5 40.29 -12.66 -6.60
CA TYR A 5 39.80 -11.49 -5.85
C TYR A 5 39.41 -10.28 -6.72
N ALA A 6 39.60 -10.33 -8.04
CA ALA A 6 39.28 -9.19 -8.91
C ALA A 6 37.77 -9.07 -9.19
N TRP A 7 37.07 -10.21 -9.30
CA TRP A 7 35.61 -10.25 -9.44
C TRP A 7 34.90 -9.71 -8.18
N ALA A 8 35.47 -9.94 -7.00
CA ALA A 8 34.87 -9.54 -5.72
C ALA A 8 34.80 -8.02 -5.51
N ASN A 9 35.64 -7.24 -6.20
CA ASN A 9 35.76 -5.77 -6.01
C ASN A 9 35.31 -4.96 -7.25
N GLY A 10 34.56 -5.56 -8.17
CA GLY A 10 34.02 -4.85 -9.32
C GLY A 10 33.05 -3.74 -8.90
N LYS A 11 33.27 -2.51 -9.39
CA LYS A 11 32.30 -1.41 -9.24
C LYS A 11 30.92 -1.88 -9.71
N PRO A 12 29.83 -1.48 -9.04
CA PRO A 12 28.49 -1.89 -9.44
C PRO A 12 28.25 -1.52 -10.91
N SER A 13 27.68 -2.46 -11.67
CA SER A 13 27.33 -2.22 -13.08
C SER A 13 26.40 -1.02 -13.20
N GLN A 14 26.37 -0.37 -14.37
CA GLN A 14 25.50 0.77 -14.60
C GLN A 14 24.04 0.46 -14.22
N ARG A 15 23.57 -0.75 -14.57
CA ARG A 15 22.23 -1.23 -14.21
C ARG A 15 22.00 -1.34 -12.71
N ALA A 16 23.00 -1.78 -11.95
CA ALA A 16 22.92 -1.86 -10.50
C ALA A 16 22.87 -0.46 -9.86
N GLN A 17 23.60 0.51 -10.42
CA GLN A 17 23.54 1.91 -9.98
C GLN A 17 22.17 2.52 -10.28
N ASP A 18 21.61 2.28 -11.46
CA ASP A 18 20.27 2.76 -11.83
C ASP A 18 19.18 2.12 -10.96
N ASP A 19 19.29 0.82 -10.69
CA ASP A 19 18.39 0.12 -9.77
C ASP A 19 18.50 0.69 -8.35
N ALA A 20 19.69 1.04 -7.87
CA ALA A 20 19.86 1.68 -6.57
C ALA A 20 19.18 3.06 -6.51
N ARG A 21 19.33 3.89 -7.55
CA ARG A 21 18.64 5.18 -7.65
C ARG A 21 17.11 5.00 -7.66
N LEU A 22 16.62 4.03 -8.43
CA LEU A 22 15.20 3.72 -8.52
C LEU A 22 14.64 3.17 -7.20
N LYS A 23 15.43 2.39 -6.43
CA LYS A 23 15.04 1.92 -5.10
C LYS A 23 14.75 3.08 -4.15
N VAL A 24 15.60 4.10 -4.13
CA VAL A 24 15.40 5.31 -3.31
C VAL A 24 14.11 6.03 -3.70
N ALA A 25 13.85 6.20 -5.00
CA ALA A 25 12.61 6.84 -5.46
C ALA A 25 11.36 6.01 -5.08
N ILE A 26 11.43 4.68 -5.19
CA ILE A 26 10.35 3.77 -4.78
C ILE A 26 10.04 3.91 -3.28
N GLU A 27 11.06 3.99 -2.43
CA GLU A 27 10.89 4.19 -0.98
C GLU A 27 10.26 5.54 -0.66
N ALA A 28 10.71 6.61 -1.32
CA ALA A 28 10.16 7.95 -1.16
C ALA A 28 8.66 7.99 -1.51
N VAL A 29 8.27 7.47 -2.69
CA VAL A 29 6.86 7.39 -3.11
C VAL A 29 6.05 6.50 -2.18
N HIS A 30 6.64 5.39 -1.70
CA HIS A 30 5.97 4.49 -0.76
C HIS A 30 5.67 5.17 0.58
N ALA A 31 6.62 5.95 1.12
CA ALA A 31 6.42 6.73 2.33
C ALA A 31 5.39 7.85 2.11
N GLN A 32 5.50 8.60 1.01
CA GLN A 32 4.58 9.69 0.66
C GLN A 32 3.13 9.21 0.52
N SER A 33 2.93 8.04 -0.09
CA SER A 33 1.61 7.41 -0.26
C SER A 33 1.08 6.69 0.99
N ARG A 34 1.70 6.91 2.16
CA ARG A 34 1.35 6.23 3.43
C ARG A 34 1.29 4.72 3.27
N GLN A 35 2.22 4.16 2.49
CA GLN A 35 2.35 2.74 2.21
C GLN A 35 1.15 2.13 1.45
N THR A 36 0.29 2.93 0.83
CA THR A 36 -0.95 2.42 0.19
C THR A 36 -0.72 2.02 -1.27
N TYR A 37 0.25 2.65 -1.96
CA TYR A 37 0.36 2.52 -3.41
C TYR A 37 0.97 1.19 -3.86
N GLY A 38 0.25 0.52 -4.76
CA GLY A 38 0.72 -0.63 -5.53
C GLY A 38 1.64 -0.24 -6.69
N PRO A 39 2.27 -1.22 -7.37
CA PRO A 39 3.18 -0.96 -8.49
C PRO A 39 2.53 -0.16 -9.64
N LEU A 40 1.26 -0.45 -9.93
CA LEU A 40 0.47 0.25 -10.96
C LEU A 40 0.25 1.73 -10.64
N ARG A 41 -0.07 2.06 -9.38
CA ARG A 41 -0.25 3.45 -8.95
C ARG A 41 1.07 4.19 -8.77
N MET A 42 2.13 3.47 -8.44
CA MET A 42 3.47 4.03 -8.23
C MET A 42 4.18 4.35 -9.56
N GLN A 43 3.86 3.65 -10.65
CA GLN A 43 4.46 3.89 -11.97
C GLN A 43 4.28 5.33 -12.50
N PRO A 44 3.06 5.90 -12.55
CA PRO A 44 2.90 7.29 -13.00
C PRO A 44 3.57 8.29 -12.06
N GLU A 45 3.56 8.05 -10.75
CA GLU A 45 4.25 8.89 -9.75
C GLU A 45 5.78 8.91 -9.98
N LEU A 46 6.38 7.73 -10.16
CA LEU A 46 7.81 7.61 -10.48
C LEU A 46 8.15 8.26 -11.82
N THR A 47 7.27 8.14 -12.80
CA THR A 47 7.45 8.78 -14.12
C THR A 47 7.41 10.31 -13.98
N ALA A 48 6.48 10.85 -13.19
CA ALA A 48 6.39 12.29 -12.90
C ALA A 48 7.63 12.81 -12.14
N GLN A 49 8.26 11.97 -11.31
CA GLN A 49 9.51 12.29 -10.61
C GLN A 49 10.76 12.10 -11.48
N GLY A 50 10.63 11.75 -12.77
CA GLY A 50 11.75 11.59 -13.70
C GLY A 50 12.41 10.21 -13.69
N PHE A 51 11.79 9.21 -13.06
CA PHE A 51 12.26 7.82 -13.02
C PHE A 51 11.32 6.88 -13.79
N PRO A 52 11.34 6.90 -15.14
CA PRO A 52 10.50 6.00 -15.93
C PRO A 52 10.96 4.54 -15.73
N ALA A 53 10.05 3.70 -15.25
CA ALA A 53 10.31 2.28 -15.05
C ALA A 53 9.09 1.43 -15.42
N GLY A 54 9.35 0.26 -16.02
CA GLY A 54 8.32 -0.73 -16.30
C GLY A 54 7.77 -1.38 -15.03
N ARG A 55 6.51 -1.81 -15.06
CA ARG A 55 5.80 -2.42 -13.93
C ARG A 55 6.60 -3.55 -13.28
N ASP A 56 7.15 -4.46 -14.07
CA ASP A 56 7.83 -5.65 -13.54
C ASP A 56 9.17 -5.31 -12.88
N ARG A 57 9.86 -4.27 -13.36
CA ARG A 57 11.06 -3.73 -12.70
C ARG A 57 10.71 -3.16 -11.33
N ILE A 58 9.63 -2.38 -11.24
CA ILE A 58 9.13 -1.84 -9.97
C ILE A 58 8.73 -2.97 -9.02
N VAL A 59 8.03 -4.00 -9.51
CA VAL A 59 7.63 -5.17 -8.71
C VAL A 59 8.85 -5.89 -8.15
N ARG A 60 9.86 -6.16 -8.99
CA ARG A 60 11.10 -6.83 -8.57
C ARG A 60 11.81 -6.02 -7.48
N LEU A 61 12.05 -4.74 -7.70
CA LEU A 61 12.76 -3.89 -6.74
C LEU A 61 11.98 -3.73 -5.43
N ARG A 62 10.64 -3.61 -5.48
CA ARG A 62 9.81 -3.62 -4.26
C ARG A 62 9.91 -4.92 -3.48
N ARG A 63 10.01 -6.07 -4.16
CA ARG A 63 10.21 -7.37 -3.50
C ARG A 63 11.58 -7.43 -2.82
N GLU A 64 12.63 -6.94 -3.49
CA GLU A 64 13.98 -6.86 -2.91
C GLU A 64 14.03 -5.96 -1.67
N LEU A 65 13.26 -4.87 -1.65
CA LEU A 65 13.13 -3.95 -0.51
C LEU A 65 12.11 -4.42 0.55
N ALA A 66 11.51 -5.60 0.38
CA ALA A 66 10.44 -6.13 1.24
C ALA A 66 9.23 -5.18 1.45
N LEU A 67 8.98 -4.25 0.51
CA LEU A 67 7.90 -3.27 0.62
C LEU A 67 6.54 -3.89 0.29
N ARG A 68 5.57 -3.74 1.21
CA ARG A 68 4.20 -4.22 1.06
C ARG A 68 3.21 -3.09 1.20
N CYS A 69 2.10 -3.16 0.47
CA CYS A 69 1.03 -2.19 0.64
C CYS A 69 0.29 -2.45 1.95
N LYS A 70 0.00 -1.38 2.70
CA LYS A 70 -0.84 -1.44 3.88
C LYS A 70 -2.28 -1.77 3.47
N GLN A 71 -2.83 -2.85 4.03
CA GLN A 71 -4.22 -3.20 3.85
C GLN A 71 -5.10 -2.42 4.84
N LYS A 72 -6.25 -1.92 4.38
CA LYS A 72 -7.26 -1.32 5.26
C LYS A 72 -7.84 -2.43 6.15
N ARG A 73 -7.94 -2.18 7.45
CA ARG A 73 -8.59 -3.14 8.37
C ARG A 73 -10.06 -3.31 7.98
N LYS A 74 -10.55 -4.54 7.94
CA LYS A 74 -11.98 -4.82 7.72
C LYS A 74 -12.78 -4.12 8.82
N PHE A 75 -13.84 -3.42 8.44
CA PHE A 75 -14.80 -2.87 9.40
C PHE A 75 -15.50 -4.03 10.12
N LYS A 76 -15.62 -3.94 11.45
CA LYS A 76 -16.32 -4.91 12.28
C LYS A 76 -17.47 -4.18 12.97
N ALA A 77 -18.71 -4.58 12.68
CA ALA A 77 -19.87 -4.10 13.40
C ALA A 77 -19.75 -4.54 14.87
N THR A 78 -19.83 -3.59 15.79
CA THR A 78 -19.77 -3.85 17.23
C THR A 78 -21.12 -4.25 17.79
N THR A 79 -22.20 -3.77 17.17
CA THR A 79 -23.58 -4.04 17.58
C THR A 79 -24.15 -5.15 16.73
N ASN A 80 -24.62 -6.22 17.39
CA ASN A 80 -25.48 -7.20 16.76
C ASN A 80 -26.93 -6.79 17.01
N SER A 81 -27.58 -6.13 16.05
CA SER A 81 -29.00 -5.74 16.16
C SER A 81 -29.96 -6.93 16.12
N ASN A 82 -29.48 -8.13 15.77
CA ASN A 82 -30.25 -9.37 15.78
C ASN A 82 -29.87 -10.19 17.01
N HIS A 83 -30.35 -9.77 18.18
CA HIS A 83 -30.12 -10.45 19.46
C HIS A 83 -31.43 -10.64 20.21
N ASP A 84 -31.48 -11.66 21.07
CA ASP A 84 -32.65 -11.94 21.91
C ASP A 84 -32.62 -11.21 23.26
N LEU A 85 -31.63 -10.33 23.48
CA LEU A 85 -31.55 -9.49 24.69
C LEU A 85 -32.67 -8.44 24.69
N PRO A 86 -33.16 -8.04 25.87
CA PRO A 86 -34.19 -7.01 25.97
C PRO A 86 -33.69 -5.71 25.35
N VAL A 87 -34.44 -5.23 24.35
CA VAL A 87 -34.26 -3.90 23.79
C VAL A 87 -34.90 -2.91 24.76
N ALA A 88 -34.20 -1.81 25.05
CA ALA A 88 -34.74 -0.78 25.94
C ALA A 88 -36.03 -0.17 25.34
N ASP A 89 -37.03 0.06 26.19
CA ASP A 89 -38.31 0.61 25.76
C ASP A 89 -38.15 2.01 25.18
N ASN A 90 -38.89 2.29 24.09
CA ASN A 90 -38.94 3.60 23.47
C ASN A 90 -39.85 4.53 24.29
N LEU A 91 -39.29 5.17 25.33
CA LEU A 91 -40.02 6.08 26.23
C LEU A 91 -40.62 7.31 25.53
N LEU A 92 -40.12 7.67 24.34
CA LEU A 92 -40.59 8.82 23.57
C LEU A 92 -41.72 8.45 22.58
N ASN A 93 -42.05 7.17 22.44
CA ASN A 93 -43.01 6.65 21.46
C ASN A 93 -42.78 7.15 20.03
N GLN A 94 -41.53 7.44 19.66
CA GLN A 94 -41.20 7.92 18.32
C GLN A 94 -41.13 6.73 17.34
N THR A 95 -41.91 6.80 16.26
CA THR A 95 -41.90 5.81 15.19
C THR A 95 -40.73 6.07 14.23
N PHE A 96 -39.67 5.26 14.34
CA PHE A 96 -38.55 5.26 13.41
C PHE A 96 -38.78 4.21 12.31
N ALA A 97 -39.49 4.59 11.25
CA ALA A 97 -39.76 3.72 10.09
C ALA A 97 -39.21 4.31 8.77
N PRO A 98 -37.89 4.57 8.66
CA PRO A 98 -37.31 5.06 7.42
C PRO A 98 -37.33 3.97 6.35
N THR A 99 -37.78 4.32 5.15
CA THR A 99 -37.81 3.38 4.01
C THR A 99 -36.46 3.28 3.30
N ARG A 100 -35.58 4.29 3.47
CA ARG A 100 -34.24 4.36 2.85
C ARG A 100 -33.18 4.88 3.82
N PRO A 101 -31.89 4.54 3.60
CA PRO A 101 -30.78 5.13 4.35
C PRO A 101 -30.74 6.66 4.15
N ASN A 102 -30.55 7.43 5.24
CA ASN A 102 -30.49 8.90 5.29
C ASN A 102 -31.82 9.64 5.03
N GLU A 103 -32.96 9.07 5.43
CA GLU A 103 -34.23 9.79 5.55
C GLU A 103 -34.63 9.90 7.04
N ALA A 104 -35.32 10.99 7.40
CA ALA A 104 -35.83 11.25 8.75
C ALA A 104 -37.30 10.86 8.86
#